data_AF-A0A7Y3MMB6-F1
#
_entry.id   AF-A0A7Y3MMB6-F1
#
_cell.length_a   1.000
_cell.length_b   1.000
_cell.length_c   1.000
_cell.angle_alpha   90.00
_cell.angle_beta   90.00
_cell.angle_gamma   90.00
#
_symmetry.space_group_name_H-M   'P 1'
#
loop_
_entity.id
_entity.type
_entity.pdbx_description
1 polymer ?
#
loop_
_entity_poly.entity_id
_entity_poly.type
_entity_poly.pdbx_seq_one_letter_code
_entity_poly.pdbx_strand_id
1 'polypeptide(L)'
;DFNSFAQNLKTIRYRNGKIAGYPSRLHYFTEWIRDNQKKGLIRDITGELGGISHNKPINFMGTHRNLYPFLKSDENFERILEMEAKVAQEPFCYLPQDQISKQEQNIQSGDIIALATAIKGLDVTHTGFAIRMSTGRIHLLHASSSGSVQITKEPLEVYLKKIKNNIGIMVARPIF
;
A
#
# COMPACT_ATOMS: atom_id res chain seq x y z
N ASP A 1 5.19 13.77 21.55
CA ASP A 1 6.30 13.13 22.31
C ASP A 1 6.51 11.70 21.80
N PHE A 2 7.56 11.02 22.29
CA PHE A 2 7.93 9.67 21.85
C PHE A 2 6.85 8.62 22.11
N ASN A 3 6.15 8.67 23.25
CA ASN A 3 5.15 7.67 23.61
C ASN A 3 3.93 7.79 22.69
N SER A 4 3.48 9.01 22.44
CA SER A 4 2.40 9.28 21.47
C SER A 4 2.77 8.79 20.07
N PHE A 5 4.01 9.05 19.63
CA PHE A 5 4.50 8.54 18.35
C PHE A 5 4.51 7.00 18.27
N ALA A 6 5.07 6.34 19.28
CA ALA A 6 5.14 4.88 19.34
C ALA A 6 3.74 4.24 19.33
N GLN A 7 2.79 4.85 20.04
CA GLN A 7 1.41 4.38 20.09
C GLN A 7 0.68 4.57 18.74
N ASN A 8 0.88 5.71 18.07
CA ASN A 8 0.36 5.93 16.72
C ASN A 8 0.95 4.93 15.74
N LEU A 9 2.27 4.68 15.81
CA LEU A 9 2.94 3.73 14.94
C LEU A 9 2.44 2.29 15.16
N LYS A 10 2.24 1.88 16.41
CA LYS A 10 1.64 0.58 16.75
C LYS A 10 0.22 0.48 16.20
N THR A 11 -0.58 1.53 16.40
CA THR A 11 -1.95 1.59 15.90
C THR A 11 -1.99 1.42 14.39
N ILE A 12 -1.10 2.10 13.65
CA ILE A 12 -1.04 2.05 12.20
C ILE A 12 -0.55 0.69 11.66
N ARG A 13 0.47 0.10 12.31
CA ARG A 13 1.23 -1.04 11.78
C ARG A 13 0.60 -2.41 12.05
N TYR A 14 -0.23 -2.52 13.08
CA TYR A 14 -0.82 -3.78 13.52
C TYR A 14 -2.34 -3.77 13.39
N ARG A 15 -2.92 -4.93 13.06
CA ARG A 15 -4.36 -5.11 12.89
C ARG A 15 -5.09 -4.70 14.16
N ASN A 16 -6.09 -3.81 14.04
CA ASN A 16 -6.80 -3.18 15.18
C ASN A 16 -5.86 -2.55 16.23
N GLY A 17 -4.62 -2.19 15.87
CA GLY A 17 -3.60 -1.69 16.80
C GLY A 17 -3.11 -2.71 17.85
N LYS A 18 -3.37 -4.01 17.67
CA LYS A 18 -3.03 -5.07 18.65
C LYS A 18 -1.86 -5.90 18.15
N ILE A 19 -0.79 -5.95 18.95
CA ILE A 19 0.38 -6.81 18.69
C ILE A 19 0.05 -8.21 19.22
N ALA A 20 0.05 -9.20 18.33
CA ALA A 20 -0.21 -10.61 18.63
C ALA A 20 0.64 -11.52 17.72
N GLY A 21 1.96 -11.36 17.79
CA GLY A 21 2.93 -12.11 16.98
C GLY A 21 3.10 -11.58 15.55
N TYR A 22 3.93 -12.25 14.75
CA TYR A 22 4.27 -11.83 13.39
C TYR A 22 3.05 -11.64 12.46
N PRO A 23 2.01 -12.50 12.48
CA PRO A 23 0.83 -12.36 11.61
C PRO A 23 -0.11 -11.21 11.99
N SER A 24 0.09 -10.58 13.16
CA SER A 24 -0.70 -9.41 13.57
C SER A 24 -0.29 -8.11 12.85
N ARG A 25 0.91 -8.09 12.27
CA ARG A 25 1.36 -6.96 11.44
C ARG A 25 0.63 -6.99 10.10
N LEU A 26 0.24 -5.82 9.61
CA LEU A 26 -0.41 -5.65 8.32
C LEU A 26 0.66 -5.70 7.22
N HIS A 27 0.89 -6.90 6.65
CA HIS A 27 1.98 -7.11 5.66
C HIS A 27 1.55 -6.82 4.23
N TYR A 28 0.30 -7.09 3.86
CA TYR A 28 -0.28 -6.71 2.57
C TYR A 28 -0.87 -5.32 2.64
N PHE A 29 -0.56 -4.47 1.65
CA PHE A 29 -0.88 -3.06 1.75
C PHE A 29 -2.38 -2.77 1.57
N THR A 30 -3.09 -3.61 0.82
CA THR A 30 -4.56 -3.57 0.74
C THR A 30 -5.18 -3.82 2.11
N GLU A 31 -4.66 -4.80 2.85
CA GLU A 31 -5.10 -5.03 4.22
C GLU A 31 -4.76 -3.84 5.12
N TRP A 32 -3.55 -3.28 4.96
CA TRP A 32 -3.14 -2.08 5.68
C TRP A 32 -4.10 -0.91 5.43
N ILE A 33 -4.50 -0.65 4.17
CA ILE A 33 -5.45 0.41 3.83
C ILE A 33 -6.81 0.14 4.49
N ARG A 34 -7.36 -1.07 4.33
CA ARG A 34 -8.67 -1.45 4.88
C ARG A 34 -8.72 -1.33 6.41
N ASP A 35 -7.70 -1.82 7.11
CA ASP A 35 -7.62 -1.75 8.57
C ASP A 35 -7.46 -0.30 9.05
N ASN A 36 -6.59 0.49 8.41
CA ASN A 36 -6.41 1.91 8.77
C ASN A 36 -7.63 2.78 8.45
N GLN A 37 -8.40 2.44 7.42
CA GLN A 37 -9.69 3.07 7.17
C GLN A 37 -10.72 2.70 8.24
N LYS A 38 -10.81 1.42 8.63
CA LYS A 38 -11.70 0.97 9.72
C LYS A 38 -11.35 1.64 11.06
N LYS A 39 -10.08 1.93 11.30
CA LYS A 39 -9.60 2.69 12.47
C LYS A 39 -9.82 4.20 12.37
N GLY A 40 -10.36 4.71 11.25
CA GLY A 40 -10.59 6.14 11.05
C GLY A 40 -9.31 6.98 10.91
N LEU A 41 -8.22 6.38 10.42
CA LEU A 41 -6.94 7.10 10.24
C LEU A 41 -6.74 7.61 8.82
N ILE A 42 -7.28 6.89 7.84
CA ILE A 42 -7.20 7.23 6.42
C ILE A 42 -8.55 6.99 5.74
N ARG A 43 -8.70 7.54 4.54
CA ARG A 43 -9.78 7.23 3.60
C ARG A 43 -9.19 6.74 2.29
N ASP A 44 -9.60 5.58 1.81
CA ASP A 44 -9.28 5.08 0.48
C ASP A 44 -10.11 5.86 -0.54
N ILE A 45 -9.44 6.72 -1.32
CA ILE A 45 -10.08 7.55 -2.35
C ILE A 45 -9.95 6.94 -3.74
N THR A 46 -9.35 5.75 -3.87
CA THR A 46 -9.05 5.15 -5.18
C THR A 46 -10.30 4.98 -6.05
N GLY A 47 -11.42 4.59 -5.44
CA GLY A 47 -12.71 4.50 -6.14
C GLY A 47 -13.25 5.86 -6.61
N GLU A 48 -13.08 6.92 -5.80
CA GLU A 48 -13.49 8.30 -6.14
C GLU A 48 -12.70 8.84 -7.34
N LEU A 49 -11.47 8.38 -7.52
CA LEU A 49 -10.63 8.72 -8.66
C LEU A 49 -10.98 7.92 -9.93
N GLY A 50 -12.01 7.07 -9.92
CA GLY A 50 -12.37 6.21 -11.04
C GLY A 50 -11.50 4.96 -11.15
N GLY A 51 -10.96 4.49 -10.02
CA GLY A 51 -10.26 3.21 -9.96
C GLY A 51 -11.15 2.03 -10.33
N ILE A 52 -10.53 0.96 -10.80
CA ILE A 52 -11.19 -0.27 -11.21
C ILE A 52 -10.91 -1.39 -10.22
N SER A 53 -11.89 -2.27 -10.05
CA SER A 53 -11.75 -3.45 -9.20
C SER A 53 -10.84 -4.49 -9.86
N HIS A 54 -9.92 -5.07 -9.09
CA HIS A 54 -9.05 -6.14 -9.51
C HIS A 54 -9.24 -7.35 -8.60
N ASN A 55 -9.80 -8.41 -9.17
CA ASN A 55 -9.89 -9.69 -8.49
C ASN A 55 -8.63 -10.52 -8.78
N LYS A 56 -7.76 -10.62 -7.77
CA LYS A 56 -6.55 -11.44 -7.82
C LYS A 56 -6.28 -12.03 -6.45
N PRO A 57 -5.82 -13.30 -6.37
CA PRO A 57 -5.37 -13.87 -5.11
C PRO A 57 -4.25 -13.01 -4.48
N ILE A 58 -4.38 -12.75 -3.19
CA ILE A 58 -3.34 -12.14 -2.36
C ILE A 58 -2.79 -13.23 -1.44
N ASN A 59 -1.75 -13.93 -1.91
CA ASN A 59 -1.21 -15.15 -1.31
C ASN A 59 0.30 -15.35 -1.49
N PHE A 60 1.04 -14.26 -1.75
CA PHE A 60 2.47 -14.30 -2.03
C PHE A 60 3.28 -14.91 -0.88
N MET A 61 3.04 -14.50 0.37
CA MET A 61 3.71 -15.01 1.57
C MET A 61 3.44 -16.50 1.77
N GLY A 62 2.18 -16.94 1.61
CA GLY A 62 1.79 -18.34 1.68
C GLY A 62 2.46 -19.21 0.62
N THR A 63 2.58 -18.70 -0.61
CA THR A 63 3.20 -19.41 -1.74
C THR A 63 4.72 -19.31 -1.79
N HIS A 64 5.33 -18.39 -1.02
CA HIS A 64 6.78 -18.15 -0.98
C HIS A 64 7.30 -18.16 0.47
N ARG A 65 6.84 -19.13 1.27
CA ARG A 65 7.17 -19.29 2.71
C ARG A 65 8.65 -19.11 3.02
N ASN A 66 9.53 -19.63 2.16
CA ASN A 66 10.99 -19.62 2.32
C ASN A 66 11.62 -18.21 2.29
N LEU A 67 10.92 -17.20 1.73
CA LEU A 67 11.41 -15.82 1.69
C LEU A 67 11.26 -15.09 3.03
N TYR A 68 10.53 -15.67 3.99
CA TYR A 68 10.16 -15.00 5.24
C TYR A 68 10.66 -15.81 6.45
N PRO A 69 11.71 -15.35 7.16
CA PRO A 69 12.28 -16.09 8.29
C PRO A 69 11.26 -16.44 9.38
N PHE A 70 10.31 -15.54 9.66
CA PHE A 70 9.27 -15.74 10.67
C PHE A 70 8.21 -16.77 10.26
N LEU A 71 8.12 -17.13 8.98
CA LEU A 71 7.22 -18.17 8.49
C LEU A 71 7.84 -19.57 8.55
N LYS A 72 9.08 -19.71 9.06
CA LYS A 72 9.61 -21.05 9.42
C LYS A 72 8.78 -21.71 10.52
N SER A 73 8.14 -20.93 11.40
CA SER A 73 7.14 -21.41 12.35
C SER A 73 5.84 -21.79 11.63
N ASP A 74 5.35 -23.01 11.87
CA ASP A 74 4.08 -23.48 11.30
C ASP A 74 2.88 -22.66 11.82
N GLU A 75 2.87 -22.30 13.11
CA GLU A 75 1.83 -21.43 13.68
C GLU A 75 1.73 -20.08 12.95
N ASN A 76 2.87 -19.43 12.69
CA ASN A 76 2.87 -18.18 11.93
C ASN A 76 2.43 -18.39 10.49
N PHE A 77 2.82 -19.52 9.88
CA PHE A 77 2.47 -19.84 8.50
C PHE A 77 0.96 -20.06 8.34
N GLU A 78 0.35 -20.90 9.18
CA GLU A 78 -1.09 -21.17 9.19
C GLU A 78 -1.90 -19.88 9.37
N ARG A 79 -1.50 -19.04 10.33
CA ARG A 79 -2.16 -17.74 10.58
C ARG A 79 -2.02 -16.76 9.42
N ILE A 80 -0.95 -16.84 8.64
CA ILE A 80 -0.82 -16.07 7.39
C ILE A 80 -1.76 -16.61 6.31
N LEU A 81 -1.87 -17.94 6.16
CA LEU A 81 -2.79 -18.54 5.19
C LEU A 81 -4.25 -18.16 5.49
N GLU A 82 -4.66 -18.18 6.76
CA GLU A 82 -6.00 -17.72 7.17
C GLU A 82 -6.24 -16.24 6.86
N MET A 83 -5.22 -15.40 7.06
CA MET A 83 -5.30 -13.98 6.76
C MET A 83 -5.38 -13.74 5.25
N GLU A 84 -4.57 -14.44 4.45
CA GLU A 84 -4.61 -14.37 2.98
C GLU A 84 -5.98 -14.80 2.44
N ALA A 85 -6.56 -15.88 2.99
CA ALA A 85 -7.90 -16.31 2.66
C ALA A 85 -8.97 -15.25 2.95
N LYS A 86 -8.83 -14.49 4.05
CA LYS A 86 -9.72 -13.36 4.38
C LYS A 86 -9.51 -12.18 3.43
N VAL A 87 -8.27 -11.79 3.14
CA VAL A 87 -7.96 -10.67 2.25
C VAL A 87 -8.47 -10.95 0.83
N ALA A 88 -8.39 -12.21 0.37
CA ALA A 88 -8.83 -12.64 -0.95
C ALA A 88 -10.36 -12.63 -1.14
N GLN A 89 -11.17 -12.46 -0.08
CA GLN A 89 -12.64 -12.39 -0.20
C GLN A 89 -13.11 -11.09 -0.86
N GLU A 90 -12.29 -10.05 -0.82
CA GLU A 90 -12.62 -8.74 -1.36
C GLU A 90 -11.58 -8.35 -2.42
N PRO A 91 -12.00 -7.99 -3.65
CA PRO A 91 -11.08 -7.44 -4.63
C PRO A 91 -10.53 -6.09 -4.15
N PHE A 92 -9.36 -5.70 -4.63
CA PHE A 92 -8.82 -4.36 -4.37
C PHE A 92 -9.12 -3.43 -5.54
N CYS A 93 -9.24 -2.13 -5.25
CA CYS A 93 -9.42 -1.11 -6.25
C CYS A 93 -8.07 -0.46 -6.56
N TYR A 94 -7.76 -0.21 -7.83
CA TYR A 94 -6.59 0.58 -8.23
C TYR A 94 -6.95 1.54 -9.36
N LEU A 95 -6.31 2.70 -9.40
CA LEU A 95 -6.36 3.65 -10.50
C LEU A 95 -5.32 3.23 -11.57
N PRO A 96 -5.75 2.82 -12.78
CA PRO A 96 -4.82 2.43 -13.84
C PRO A 96 -3.83 3.53 -14.22
N GLN A 97 -2.62 3.15 -14.62
CA GLN A 97 -1.53 4.09 -14.92
C GLN A 97 -1.94 5.20 -15.90
N ASP A 98 -2.67 4.86 -16.95
CA ASP A 98 -3.13 5.76 -18.01
C ASP A 98 -4.24 6.74 -17.56
N GLN A 99 -4.86 6.50 -16.40
CA GLN A 99 -5.88 7.38 -15.82
C GLN A 99 -5.30 8.37 -14.79
N ILE A 100 -4.05 8.17 -14.33
CA ILE A 100 -3.44 8.98 -13.26
C ILE A 100 -3.38 10.47 -13.64
N SER A 101 -2.93 10.80 -14.85
CA SER A 101 -2.83 12.21 -15.28
C SER A 101 -4.19 12.92 -15.31
N LYS A 102 -5.29 12.20 -15.59
CA LYS A 102 -6.64 12.79 -15.59
C LYS A 102 -7.13 13.14 -14.19
N GLN A 103 -6.61 12.44 -13.19
CA GLN A 103 -7.01 12.57 -11.79
C GLN A 103 -6.01 13.37 -10.96
N GLU A 104 -4.98 13.92 -11.59
CA GLU A 104 -3.85 14.55 -10.93
C GLU A 104 -4.27 15.72 -10.03
N GLN A 105 -5.34 16.44 -10.36
CA GLN A 105 -5.88 17.54 -9.54
C GLN A 105 -6.60 17.06 -8.27
N ASN A 106 -7.11 15.82 -8.28
CA ASN A 106 -7.85 15.23 -7.16
C ASN A 106 -6.92 14.55 -6.14
N ILE A 107 -5.65 14.34 -6.50
CA ILE A 107 -4.58 13.81 -5.63
C ILE A 107 -3.86 14.97 -4.95
N GLN A 108 -3.75 14.92 -3.63
CA GLN A 108 -3.19 15.99 -2.81
C GLN A 108 -1.78 15.64 -2.31
N SER A 109 -0.96 16.66 -2.05
CA SER A 109 0.31 16.45 -1.36
C SER A 109 0.05 15.81 0.00
N GLY A 110 0.77 14.74 0.33
CA GLY A 110 0.55 13.95 1.55
C GLY A 110 -0.38 12.75 1.39
N ASP A 111 -1.09 12.61 0.27
CA ASP A 111 -1.79 11.37 -0.05
C ASP A 111 -0.78 10.21 -0.13
N ILE A 112 -1.13 9.09 0.48
CA ILE A 112 -0.35 7.86 0.45
C ILE A 112 -0.60 7.17 -0.88
N ILE A 113 0.48 6.93 -1.62
CA ILE A 113 0.47 6.26 -2.91
C ILE A 113 1.01 4.84 -2.74
N ALA A 114 0.21 3.86 -3.11
CA ALA A 114 0.59 2.45 -3.13
C ALA A 114 0.67 1.96 -4.57
N LEU A 115 1.84 1.44 -4.97
CA LEU A 115 2.08 1.01 -6.34
C LEU A 115 1.49 -0.39 -6.56
N ALA A 116 0.27 -0.45 -7.09
CA ALA A 116 -0.42 -1.70 -7.40
C ALA A 116 0.36 -2.50 -8.45
N THR A 117 0.41 -3.83 -8.32
CA THR A 117 1.22 -4.69 -9.18
C THR A 117 0.47 -5.83 -9.88
N ALA A 118 0.95 -6.24 -11.05
CA ALA A 118 0.55 -7.45 -11.75
C ALA A 118 1.20 -8.73 -11.19
N ILE A 119 2.17 -8.65 -10.26
CA ILE A 119 2.83 -9.84 -9.68
C ILE A 119 1.77 -10.76 -9.06
N LYS A 120 1.82 -12.05 -9.42
CA LYS A 120 0.88 -13.06 -8.91
C LYS A 120 0.98 -13.17 -7.39
N GLY A 121 -0.15 -13.13 -6.69
CA GLY A 121 -0.20 -13.25 -5.24
C GLY A 121 0.08 -11.97 -4.45
N LEU A 122 0.51 -10.86 -5.09
CA LEU A 122 0.95 -9.64 -4.42
C LEU A 122 0.13 -8.43 -4.87
N ASP A 123 -0.31 -7.58 -3.95
CA ASP A 123 -1.11 -6.39 -4.24
C ASP A 123 -0.26 -5.16 -4.59
N VAL A 124 0.73 -4.85 -3.75
CA VAL A 124 1.53 -3.62 -3.81
C VAL A 124 3.02 -3.95 -3.69
N THR A 125 3.85 -3.32 -4.52
CA THR A 125 5.32 -3.51 -4.47
C THR A 125 6.05 -2.41 -3.75
N HIS A 126 5.50 -1.20 -3.72
CA HIS A 126 6.18 -0.03 -3.19
C HIS A 126 5.18 1.04 -2.75
N THR A 127 5.62 1.95 -1.89
CA THR A 127 4.79 3.02 -1.36
C THR A 127 5.54 4.35 -1.27
N GLY A 128 4.81 5.45 -1.26
CA GLY A 128 5.34 6.78 -0.97
C GLY A 128 4.22 7.76 -0.71
N PHE A 129 4.54 9.06 -0.73
CA PHE A 129 3.59 10.14 -0.64
C PHE A 129 3.54 10.92 -1.95
N ALA A 130 2.35 11.34 -2.37
CA ALA A 130 2.22 12.32 -3.42
C ALA A 130 2.81 13.66 -2.94
N ILE A 131 3.55 14.33 -3.81
CA ILE A 131 4.04 15.68 -3.59
C ILE A 131 3.85 16.49 -4.86
N ARG A 132 3.10 17.59 -4.77
CA ARG A 132 2.92 18.52 -5.88
C ARG A 132 4.12 19.45 -5.97
N MET A 133 4.79 19.43 -7.12
CA MET A 133 5.93 20.29 -7.40
C MET A 133 5.46 21.67 -7.88
N SER A 134 6.37 22.64 -7.93
CA SER A 134 6.08 24.01 -8.43
C SER A 134 5.59 24.04 -9.89
N THR A 135 5.88 22.99 -10.67
CA THR A 135 5.35 22.78 -12.02
C THR A 135 3.85 22.43 -12.04
N GLY A 136 3.22 22.24 -10.88
CA GLY A 136 1.85 21.79 -10.73
C GLY A 136 1.66 20.27 -10.86
N ARG A 137 2.70 19.53 -11.25
CA ARG A 137 2.65 18.06 -11.40
C ARG A 137 2.88 17.34 -10.08
N ILE A 138 2.24 16.19 -9.89
CA ILE A 138 2.47 15.29 -8.74
C ILE A 138 3.66 14.39 -9.02
N HIS A 139 4.52 14.27 -8.01
CA HIS A 139 5.69 13.40 -7.96
C HIS A 139 5.55 12.47 -6.76
N LEU A 140 6.45 11.48 -6.65
CA LEU A 140 6.48 10.55 -5.53
C LEU A 140 7.63 10.89 -4.58
N LEU A 141 7.31 11.21 -3.33
CA LEU A 141 8.26 11.23 -2.21
C LEU A 141 8.33 9.82 -1.62
N HIS A 142 9.46 9.14 -1.76
CA HIS A 142 9.58 7.74 -1.33
C HIS A 142 10.99 7.37 -0.86
N ALA A 143 11.06 6.32 -0.04
CA ALA A 143 12.32 5.63 0.22
C ALA A 143 12.73 4.86 -1.04
N SER A 144 13.85 5.25 -1.64
CA SER A 144 14.39 4.59 -2.83
C SER A 144 15.29 3.42 -2.43
N SER A 145 15.38 2.42 -3.30
CA SER A 145 16.36 1.33 -3.18
C SER A 145 17.81 1.83 -3.25
N SER A 146 18.03 3.07 -3.70
CA SER A 146 19.33 3.77 -3.61
C SER A 146 19.72 4.18 -2.18
N GLY A 147 18.87 3.94 -1.17
CA GLY A 147 19.21 4.10 0.25
C GLY A 147 18.85 5.46 0.87
N SER A 148 18.17 6.33 0.14
CA SER A 148 17.72 7.64 0.65
C SER A 148 16.25 7.91 0.32
N VAL A 149 15.63 8.79 1.13
CA VAL A 149 14.33 9.35 0.81
C VAL A 149 14.53 10.43 -0.26
N GLN A 150 13.79 10.32 -1.36
CA GLN A 150 13.92 11.23 -2.49
C GLN A 150 12.55 11.51 -3.13
N ILE A 151 12.50 12.61 -3.88
CA ILE A 151 11.39 12.92 -4.78
C ILE A 151 11.77 12.44 -6.18
N THR A 152 10.85 11.78 -6.88
CA THR A 152 11.08 11.37 -8.27
C THR A 152 11.42 12.58 -9.14
N LYS A 153 12.37 12.45 -10.07
CA LYS A 153 12.69 13.53 -11.03
C LYS A 153 11.55 13.76 -12.04
N GLU A 154 10.78 12.72 -12.31
CA GLU A 154 9.68 12.72 -13.27
C GLU A 154 8.33 12.71 -12.55
N PRO A 155 7.27 13.24 -13.19
CA PRO A 155 5.91 13.12 -12.68
C PRO A 155 5.52 11.66 -12.42
N LEU A 156 4.62 11.46 -11.45
CA LEU A 156 4.22 10.15 -10.95
C LEU A 156 3.88 9.17 -12.09
N GLU A 157 3.02 9.57 -13.03
CA GLU A 157 2.63 8.71 -14.16
C GLU A 157 3.83 8.22 -14.99
N VAL A 158 4.75 9.14 -15.32
CA VAL A 158 5.94 8.84 -16.14
C VAL A 158 6.88 7.91 -15.40
N TYR A 159 7.09 8.16 -14.10
CA TYR A 159 7.89 7.31 -13.24
C TYR A 159 7.31 5.88 -13.16
N LEU A 160 6.00 5.75 -12.96
CA LEU A 160 5.32 4.46 -12.82
C LEU A 160 5.41 3.58 -14.07
N LYS A 161 5.35 4.17 -15.27
CA LYS A 161 5.50 3.44 -16.55
C LYS A 161 6.85 2.72 -16.67
N LYS A 162 7.87 3.14 -15.92
CA LYS A 162 9.20 2.50 -15.91
C LYS A 162 9.31 1.37 -14.89
N ILE A 163 8.33 1.25 -13.99
CA ILE A 163 8.33 0.22 -12.96
C ILE A 163 7.71 -1.04 -13.54
N LYS A 164 8.54 -2.07 -13.69
CA LYS A 164 8.11 -3.39 -14.15
C LYS A 164 6.96 -3.90 -13.28
N ASN A 165 5.92 -4.42 -13.93
CA ASN A 165 4.71 -4.97 -13.31
C ASN A 165 3.87 -3.96 -12.53
N ASN A 166 4.13 -2.65 -12.55
CA ASN A 166 3.18 -1.70 -11.99
C ASN A 166 1.96 -1.63 -12.92
N ILE A 167 0.76 -1.74 -12.34
CA ILE A 167 -0.51 -1.64 -13.09
C ILE A 167 -1.25 -0.34 -12.79
N GLY A 168 -0.82 0.40 -11.77
CA GLY A 168 -1.43 1.65 -11.36
C GLY A 168 -1.13 1.95 -9.90
N ILE A 169 -2.03 2.72 -9.27
CA ILE A 169 -1.90 3.14 -7.88
C ILE A 169 -3.17 2.92 -7.07
N MET A 170 -3.02 2.65 -5.79
CA MET A 170 -4.05 2.91 -4.79
C MET A 170 -3.70 4.23 -4.10
N VAL A 171 -4.72 5.00 -3.72
CA VAL A 171 -4.55 6.32 -3.10
C VAL A 171 -5.35 6.36 -1.81
N ALA A 172 -4.64 6.57 -0.69
CA ALA A 172 -5.25 6.74 0.61
C ALA A 172 -4.90 8.09 1.22
N ARG A 173 -5.90 8.81 1.72
CA ARG A 173 -5.76 10.15 2.30
C ARG A 173 -5.85 10.10 3.82
N PRO A 174 -4.85 10.58 4.57
CA PRO A 174 -4.99 10.83 6.00
C PRO A 174 -6.16 11.77 6.31
N ILE A 175 -6.93 11.52 7.38
CA ILE A 175 -8.16 12.29 7.71
C ILE A 175 -8.09 13.02 9.06
N PHE A 176 -6.89 13.37 9.50
CA PHE A 176 -6.62 14.05 10.77
C PHE A 176 -5.89 15.38 10.58
#